data_AF-A0AAD9D5D9-F1
#
_entry.id   AF-A0AAD9D5D9-F1
#
_cell.length_a   1.000
_cell.length_b   1.000
_cell.length_c   1.000
_cell.angle_alpha   90.00
_cell.angle_beta   90.00
_cell.angle_gamma   90.00
#
_symmetry.space_group_name_H-M   'P 1'
#
loop_
_entity.id
_entity.type
_entity.pdbx_description
1 polymer ?
#
loop_
_entity_poly.entity_id
_entity_poly.type
_entity_poly.pdbx_seq_one_letter_code
_entity_poly.pdbx_strand_id
1 'polypeptide(L)' 'MMISENVFQGCGNLKHVDLVEGAILHETIAALLLEEWRDDMNEEMASIKQILSTTPAGNVY' A
#
# COMPACT_ATOMS: atom_id res chain seq x y z
N MET A 1 7.13 8.61 -11.13
CA MET A 1 7.35 9.11 -12.50
C MET A 1 6.27 8.51 -13.41
N MET A 2 5.40 9.31 -14.03
CA MET A 2 4.44 8.81 -15.04
C MET A 2 5.06 8.95 -16.43
N ILE A 3 5.33 7.83 -17.09
CA ILE A 3 5.84 7.80 -18.46
C ILE A 3 4.62 7.91 -19.39
N SER A 4 4.64 8.85 -20.34
CA SER A 4 3.56 8.99 -21.32
C SER A 4 3.53 7.80 -22.29
N GLU A 5 2.33 7.39 -22.73
CA GLU A 5 2.13 6.18 -23.54
C GLU A 5 2.93 6.17 -24.86
N ASN A 6 3.39 7.33 -25.32
CA ASN A 6 4.07 7.50 -26.61
C ASN A 6 5.56 7.86 -26.50
N VAL A 7 6.18 7.74 -25.32
CA VAL A 7 7.57 8.22 -25.12
C VAL A 7 8.59 7.50 -26.02
N PHE A 8 8.27 6.28 -26.49
CA PHE A 8 9.12 5.47 -27.36
C PHE A 8 8.61 5.40 -28.81
N GLN A 9 7.62 6.21 -29.18
CA GLN A 9 7.07 6.22 -30.52
C GLN A 9 8.17 6.60 -31.55
N GLY A 10 8.37 5.74 -32.55
CA GLY A 10 9.40 5.94 -33.59
C GLY A 10 10.75 5.29 -33.30
N CYS A 11 10.95 4.69 -32.12
CA CYS A 11 12.17 3.94 -31.80
C CYS A 11 12.13 2.51 -32.37
N GLY A 12 12.14 2.35 -33.70
CA GLY A 12 11.98 1.05 -34.37
C GLY A 12 13.09 0.01 -34.12
N ASN A 13 14.23 0.44 -33.56
CA ASN A 13 15.34 -0.44 -33.19
C ASN A 13 15.47 -0.64 -31.66
N LEU A 14 14.54 -0.12 -30.87
CA LEU A 14 14.54 -0.29 -29.42
C LEU A 14 14.18 -1.75 -29.10
N LYS A 15 15.10 -2.47 -28.46
CA LYS A 15 14.93 -3.89 -28.11
C LYS A 15 14.60 -4.11 -26.64
N HIS A 16 15.00 -3.18 -25.78
CA HIS A 16 14.95 -3.32 -24.33
C HIS A 16 15.03 -1.93 -23.68
N VAL A 17 14.37 -1.76 -22.54
CA VAL A 17 14.42 -0.57 -21.69
C VAL A 17 14.74 -1.04 -20.27
N ASP A 18 15.95 -0.72 -19.81
CA ASP A 18 16.32 -0.89 -18.40
C ASP A 18 15.78 0.27 -17.58
N LEU A 19 14.78 0.00 -16.74
CA LEU A 19 14.35 0.95 -15.72
C LEU A 19 15.31 0.87 -14.55
N VAL A 20 16.19 1.86 -14.41
CA VAL A 20 17.19 1.95 -13.32
C VAL A 20 16.55 2.24 -11.95
N GLU A 21 15.23 2.46 -11.91
CA GLU A 21 14.45 2.80 -10.71
C GLU A 21 14.11 1.60 -9.80
N GLY A 22 14.75 0.44 -9.93
CA GLY A 22 14.46 -0.74 -9.10
C GLY A 22 14.36 -0.40 -7.60
N ALA A 23 15.32 0.36 -7.06
CA ALA A 23 15.29 0.79 -5.66
C ALA A 23 14.10 1.70 -5.31
N ILE A 24 13.82 2.72 -6.13
CA ILE A 24 12.72 3.68 -5.90
C ILE A 24 11.35 2.99 -6.05
N LEU A 25 11.22 2.07 -7.01
CA LEU A 25 10.02 1.28 -7.21
C LEU A 25 9.78 0.32 -6.04
N HIS A 26 10.82 -0.38 -5.57
CA HIS A 26 10.72 -1.26 -4.40
C HIS A 26 10.39 -0.48 -3.12
N GLU A 27 10.98 0.70 -2.92
CA GLU A 27 10.64 1.59 -1.79
C GLU A 27 9.19 2.06 -1.86
N THR A 28 8.70 2.43 -3.04
CA THR A 28 7.31 2.88 -3.23
C THR A 28 6.32 1.74 -2.97
N ILE A 29 6.59 0.55 -3.50
CA ILE A 29 5.73 -0.62 -3.26
C ILE A 29 5.74 -1.01 -1.77
N ALA A 30 6.92 -1.02 -1.13
CA ALA A 30 7.03 -1.29 0.30
C ALA A 30 6.30 -0.22 1.14
N ALA A 31 6.37 1.05 0.75
CA ALA A 31 5.62 2.12 1.39
C ALA A 31 4.12 1.89 1.25
N LEU A 32 3.61 1.66 0.04
CA LEU A 32 2.19 1.40 -0.22
C LEU A 32 1.66 0.20 0.58
N LEU A 33 2.41 -0.91 0.61
CA LEU A 33 2.06 -2.09 1.40
C LEU A 33 2.04 -1.79 2.91
N LEU A 34 2.94 -0.94 3.39
CA LEU A 34 2.94 -0.51 4.80
C LEU A 34 1.76 0.41 5.12
N GLU A 35 1.34 1.25 4.18
CA GLU A 35 0.15 2.10 4.34
C GLU A 35 -1.13 1.27 4.40
N GLU A 36 -1.31 0.34 3.46
CA GLU A 36 -2.44 -0.60 3.45
C GLU A 36 -2.51 -1.40 4.74
N TRP A 37 -1.40 -2.01 5.16
CA TRP A 37 -1.32 -2.75 6.42
C TRP A 37 -1.67 -1.87 7.65
N ARG A 38 -1.21 -0.61 7.66
CA ARG A 38 -1.51 0.32 8.75
C ARG A 38 -2.99 0.67 8.79
N ASP A 39 -3.62 0.85 7.63
CA ASP A 39 -5.03 1.19 7.53
C ASP A 39 -5.91 0.00 7.99
N ASP A 40 -5.58 -1.22 7.57
CA ASP A 40 -6.24 -2.44 8.04
C ASP A 40 -6.14 -2.60 9.57
N MET A 41 -4.95 -2.39 10.13
CA MET A 41 -4.76 -2.48 11.59
C MET A 41 -5.50 -1.40 12.36
N ASN A 42 -5.68 -0.21 11.77
CA ASN A 42 -6.47 0.85 12.38
C ASN A 42 -7.96 0.50 12.42
N GLU A 43 -8.48 -0.13 11.37
CA GLU A 43 -9.86 -0.62 11.31
C GLU A 43 -10.11 -1.71 12.37
N GLU A 44 -9.24 -2.71 12.45
CA GLU A 44 -9.33 -3.78 13.45
C GLU A 44 -9.26 -3.22 14.88
N MET A 45 -8.36 -2.27 15.14
CA MET A 45 -8.27 -1.61 16.44
C MET A 45 -9.53 -0.81 16.78
N ALA A 46 -10.15 -0.15 15.81
CA ALA A 46 -11.42 0.55 16.00
C ALA A 46 -12.55 -0.44 16.34
N SER A 47 -12.62 -1.57 15.64
CA SER A 47 -13.56 -2.66 15.90
C SER A 47 -13.41 -3.21 17.32
N ILE A 48 -12.18 -3.51 17.75
CA ILE A 48 -11.90 -3.97 19.13
C ILE A 48 -12.37 -2.94 20.16
N LYS A 49 -12.09 -1.65 19.95
CA LYS A 49 -12.54 -0.59 20.88
C LYS A 49 -14.06 -0.53 20.98
N GLN A 50 -14.77 -0.67 19.87
CA GLN A 50 -16.23 -0.70 19.84
C GLN A 50 -16.80 -1.92 20.56
N ILE A 51 -16.20 -3.09 20.37
CA ILE A 51 -16.61 -4.32 21.07
C ILE A 51 -16.38 -4.15 22.57
N LEU A 52 -15.21 -3.66 22.98
CA LEU A 52 -14.90 -3.43 24.40
C LEU A 52 -15.82 -2.40 25.05
N SER A 53 -16.23 -1.36 24.32
CA SER A 53 -17.16 -0.36 24.87
C SER A 53 -18.59 -0.88 25.03
N THR A 54 -18.97 -1.92 24.29
CA THR A 54 -20.33 -2.48 24.29
C THR A 54 -20.42 -3.78 25.08
N THR A 55 -19.30 -4.43 25.35
CA THR A 55 -19.24 -5.67 26.13
C THR A 55 -19.33 -5.34 27.63
N PRO A 56 -20.34 -5.84 28.36
CA PRO A 56 -20.38 -5.71 29.80
C PRO A 56 -19.12 -6.32 30.40
N ALA A 57 -18.39 -5.54 31.21
CA ALA A 57 -17.35 -6.11 32.05
C ALA A 57 -18.03 -7.16 32.95
N GLY A 58 -17.51 -8.39 32.97
CA GLY A 58 -18.13 -9.57 33.59
C GLY A 58 -18.34 -9.54 35.10
N ASN A 59 -18.51 -8.37 35.70
CA ASN A 59 -18.78 -8.16 37.11
C ASN A 59 -20.30 -8.13 37.31
N VAL A 60 -20.91 -9.31 37.24
CA VAL A 60 -22.27 -9.54 37.76
C VAL A 60 -22.09 -10.35 39.04
N TYR A 61 -21.92 -9.66 40.17
CA TYR A 61 -22.03 -10.20 41.52
C TYR A 61 -23.01 -9.34 42.31
#